data_AF-A0A6G1RUU7-F1
#
_entry.id   AF-A0A6G1RUU7-F1
#
_cell.length_a   1.000
_cell.length_b   1.000
_cell.length_c   1.000
_cell.angle_alpha   90.00
_cell.angle_beta   90.00
_cell.angle_gamma   90.00
#
_symmetry.space_group_name_H-M   'P 1'
#
loop_
_entity.id
_entity.type
_entity.pdbx_description
1 polymer ?
#
loop_
_entity_poly.entity_id
_entity_poly.type
_entity_poly.pdbx_seq_one_letter_code
_entity_poly.pdbx_strand_id
1 'polypeptide(L)'
;AASGALEMDSAGRPREAYAEYLRSIALIARALQEEAVGTGSAEGVSPDTPKMLKLAEQCLERVKSIAAALGKTQPKPAPQERSGGPAPLPRHRRVFSDEGGKLSPFLPPEIFQKLQIAEAQSARKELTPLEEASLQNQKLKAAYEARVARLNPSQALQKTSLTLSLQRQMMENLVIAKAREETVSF
;
A
#
# COMPACT_ATOMS: atom_id res chain seq x y z
N ALA A 1 28.24 -0.06 -9.55
CA ALA A 1 27.54 -0.38 -8.28
C ALA A 1 26.54 -1.52 -8.47
N ALA A 2 25.61 -1.47 -9.42
CA ALA A 2 24.55 -2.48 -9.57
C ALA A 2 24.97 -3.83 -10.18
N SER A 3 26.11 -3.92 -10.88
CA SER A 3 26.51 -5.12 -11.63
C SER A 3 26.73 -6.35 -10.74
N GLY A 4 27.37 -6.19 -9.57
CA GLY A 4 27.58 -7.30 -8.64
C GLY A 4 26.29 -7.85 -8.03
N ALA A 5 25.27 -7.01 -7.85
CA ALA A 5 23.96 -7.46 -7.36
C ALA A 5 23.23 -8.34 -8.39
N LEU A 6 23.33 -7.98 -9.67
CA LEU A 6 22.74 -8.74 -10.79
C LEU A 6 23.43 -10.10 -11.00
N GLU A 7 24.75 -10.17 -10.79
CA GLU A 7 25.49 -11.43 -10.84
C GLU A 7 25.03 -12.39 -9.73
N MET A 8 24.86 -11.91 -8.50
CA MET A 8 24.41 -12.75 -7.38
C MET A 8 22.95 -13.21 -7.52
N ASP A 9 22.13 -12.37 -8.13
CA ASP A 9 20.73 -12.64 -8.44
C ASP A 9 20.57 -13.69 -9.54
N SER A 10 21.38 -13.60 -10.61
CA SER A 10 21.44 -14.62 -11.66
C SER A 10 22.11 -15.92 -11.20
N ALA A 11 23.03 -15.85 -10.25
CA ALA A 11 23.67 -17.02 -9.61
C ALA A 11 22.77 -17.73 -8.57
N GLY A 12 21.52 -17.30 -8.38
CA GLY A 12 20.58 -17.97 -7.48
C GLY A 12 20.92 -17.84 -5.99
N ARG A 13 21.62 -16.75 -5.59
CA ARG A 13 22.00 -16.45 -4.20
C ARG A 13 21.15 -15.29 -3.65
N PRO A 14 19.84 -15.50 -3.38
CA PRO A 14 18.91 -14.42 -3.09
C PRO A 14 19.27 -13.60 -1.84
N ARG A 15 19.80 -14.24 -0.79
CA ARG A 15 20.18 -13.53 0.46
C ARG A 15 21.32 -12.54 0.25
N GLU A 16 22.27 -12.88 -0.61
CA GLU A 16 23.45 -12.05 -0.87
C GLU A 16 23.12 -10.96 -1.89
N ALA A 17 22.36 -11.31 -2.94
CA ALA A 17 21.80 -10.34 -3.87
C ALA A 17 20.98 -9.27 -3.12
N TYR A 18 20.14 -9.67 -2.16
CA TYR A 18 19.38 -8.76 -1.30
C TYR A 18 20.27 -7.74 -0.58
N ALA A 19 21.37 -8.20 0.05
CA ALA A 19 22.30 -7.32 0.74
C ALA A 19 23.09 -6.39 -0.20
N GLU A 20 23.45 -6.85 -1.40
CA GLU A 20 24.13 -6.04 -2.42
C GLU A 20 23.22 -4.96 -3.03
N TYR A 21 21.94 -5.27 -3.26
CA TYR A 21 20.98 -4.26 -3.73
C TYR A 21 20.72 -3.18 -2.67
N LEU A 22 20.63 -3.55 -1.37
CA LEU A 22 20.51 -2.58 -0.28
C LEU A 22 21.74 -1.67 -0.18
N ARG A 23 22.95 -2.23 -0.34
CA ARG A 23 24.19 -1.44 -0.42
C ARG A 23 24.19 -0.48 -1.60
N SER A 24 23.74 -0.95 -2.77
CA SER A 24 23.63 -0.10 -3.97
C SER A 24 22.67 1.08 -3.74
N ILE A 25 21.53 0.85 -3.10
CA ILE A 25 20.57 1.91 -2.74
C ILE A 25 21.20 2.93 -1.79
N ALA A 26 21.92 2.47 -0.75
CA ALA A 26 22.59 3.36 0.19
C ALA A 26 23.66 4.24 -0.48
N LEU A 27 24.42 3.69 -1.42
CA LEU A 27 25.42 4.43 -2.20
C LEU A 27 24.76 5.48 -3.09
N ILE A 28 23.67 5.13 -3.78
CA ILE A 28 22.92 6.08 -4.62
C ILE A 28 22.35 7.22 -3.76
N ALA A 29 21.76 6.89 -2.61
CA ALA A 29 21.22 7.89 -1.70
C ALA A 29 22.30 8.85 -1.18
N ARG A 30 23.49 8.32 -0.87
CA ARG A 30 24.64 9.14 -0.46
C ARG A 30 25.14 10.05 -1.57
N ALA A 31 25.30 9.55 -2.79
CA ALA A 31 25.72 10.35 -3.94
C ALA A 31 24.76 11.51 -4.20
N LEU A 32 23.44 11.26 -4.12
CA LEU A 32 22.42 12.29 -4.26
C LEU A 32 22.44 13.33 -3.14
N GLN A 33 22.79 12.93 -1.91
CA GLN A 33 22.96 13.87 -0.79
C GLN A 33 24.19 14.75 -0.97
N GLU A 34 25.31 14.18 -1.43
CA GLU A 34 26.54 14.93 -1.73
C GLU A 34 26.29 15.97 -2.83
N GLU A 35 25.50 15.64 -3.86
CA GLU A 35 25.06 16.62 -4.88
C GLU A 35 24.13 17.71 -4.31
N ALA A 36 23.23 17.35 -3.40
CA ALA A 36 22.31 18.30 -2.76
C ALA A 36 23.01 19.29 -1.80
N VAL A 37 24.16 18.90 -1.25
CA VAL A 37 24.97 19.73 -0.34
C VAL A 37 26.05 20.51 -1.10
N GLY A 38 26.54 19.99 -2.23
CA GLY A 38 27.60 20.58 -3.05
C GLY A 38 27.17 21.73 -3.98
N THR A 39 25.91 22.17 -3.92
CA THR A 39 25.31 23.24 -4.74
C THR A 39 25.83 24.64 -4.34
N GLY A 40 27.12 24.88 -4.56
CA GLY A 40 27.78 26.16 -4.32
C GLY A 40 27.84 27.10 -5.53
N SER A 41 27.45 26.71 -6.75
CA SER A 41 27.49 27.65 -7.90
C SER A 41 26.73 27.24 -9.19
N ALA A 42 25.95 26.16 -9.22
CA ALA A 42 25.18 25.79 -10.42
C ALA A 42 23.75 25.45 -10.03
N GLU A 43 22.84 26.34 -10.39
CA GLU A 43 21.43 26.34 -10.04
C GLU A 43 20.70 25.27 -10.85
N GLY A 44 20.76 24.02 -10.40
CA GLY A 44 20.07 22.90 -11.03
C GLY A 44 20.48 21.54 -10.48
N VAL A 45 19.48 20.67 -10.27
CA VAL A 45 19.67 19.25 -10.02
C VAL A 45 20.43 18.63 -11.20
N SER A 46 21.46 17.82 -10.94
CA SER A 46 22.30 17.25 -12.00
C SER A 46 21.44 16.47 -13.01
N PRO A 47 21.78 16.47 -14.31
CA PRO A 47 21.05 15.69 -15.32
C PRO A 47 21.16 14.17 -15.08
N ASP A 48 22.04 13.73 -14.18
CA ASP A 48 22.21 12.32 -13.79
C ASP A 48 21.33 11.91 -12.60
N THR A 49 20.92 12.86 -11.75
CA THR A 49 19.96 12.64 -10.66
C THR A 49 18.73 11.83 -11.07
N PRO A 50 17.98 12.17 -12.14
CA PRO A 50 16.81 11.38 -12.53
C PRO A 50 17.16 9.94 -12.95
N LYS A 51 18.37 9.69 -13.45
CA LYS A 51 18.83 8.33 -13.80
C LYS A 51 19.21 7.54 -12.56
N MET A 52 19.90 8.17 -11.60
CA MET A 52 20.23 7.58 -10.30
C MET A 52 18.97 7.21 -9.52
N LEU A 53 17.96 8.08 -9.53
CA LEU A 53 16.65 7.82 -8.89
C LEU A 53 15.94 6.61 -9.54
N LYS A 54 15.90 6.54 -10.88
CA LYS A 54 15.36 5.37 -11.59
C LYS A 54 16.11 4.08 -11.27
N LEU A 55 17.44 4.16 -11.14
CA LEU A 55 18.25 3.00 -10.76
C LEU A 55 17.93 2.53 -9.33
N ALA A 56 17.76 3.46 -8.38
CA ALA A 56 17.34 3.14 -7.02
C ALA A 56 15.95 2.49 -6.98
N GLU A 57 15.00 2.99 -7.78
CA GLU A 57 13.67 2.40 -7.94
C GLU A 57 13.75 0.94 -8.43
N GLN A 58 14.55 0.68 -9.47
CA GLN A 58 14.77 -0.68 -9.96
C GLN A 58 15.40 -1.59 -8.91
N CYS A 59 16.39 -1.09 -8.15
CA CYS A 59 16.99 -1.86 -7.05
C CYS A 59 15.93 -2.21 -5.98
N LEU A 60 15.04 -1.27 -5.63
CA LEU A 60 13.96 -1.50 -4.68
C LEU A 60 12.98 -2.57 -5.17
N GLU A 61 12.59 -2.56 -6.46
CA GLU A 61 11.72 -3.59 -7.03
C GLU A 61 12.36 -4.99 -6.96
N ARG A 62 13.67 -5.10 -7.22
CA ARG A 62 14.39 -6.38 -7.07
C ARG A 62 14.46 -6.83 -5.60
N VAL A 63 14.76 -5.93 -4.67
CA VAL A 63 14.78 -6.21 -3.22
C VAL A 63 13.42 -6.72 -2.73
N LYS A 64 12.32 -6.08 -3.15
CA LYS A 64 10.94 -6.52 -2.83
C LYS A 64 10.67 -7.93 -3.36
N SER A 65 11.04 -8.20 -4.62
CA SER A 65 10.87 -9.51 -5.24
C SER A 65 11.64 -10.61 -4.50
N ILE A 66 12.90 -10.35 -4.16
CA ILE A 66 13.76 -11.28 -3.44
C ILE A 66 13.24 -11.53 -2.02
N ALA A 67 12.78 -10.49 -1.30
CA ALA A 67 12.18 -10.65 0.03
C ALA A 67 10.93 -11.53 -0.02
N ALA A 68 10.07 -11.35 -1.03
CA ALA A 68 8.89 -12.18 -1.23
C ALA A 68 9.24 -13.65 -1.57
N ALA A 69 10.35 -13.89 -2.26
CA ALA A 69 10.85 -15.24 -2.54
C ALA A 69 11.44 -15.91 -1.28
N LEU A 70 12.19 -15.16 -0.47
CA LEU A 70 12.75 -15.64 0.79
C LEU A 70 11.67 -15.98 1.82
N GLY A 71 10.60 -15.19 1.90
CA GLY A 71 9.46 -15.43 2.81
C GLY A 71 8.66 -16.71 2.53
N LYS A 72 8.82 -17.33 1.35
CA LYS A 72 8.09 -18.55 0.94
C LYS A 72 8.84 -19.85 1.26
N THR A 73 10.05 -19.78 1.81
CA THR A 73 10.96 -20.95 2.03
C THR A 73 11.04 -21.40 3.49
N GLN A 74 9.95 -21.33 4.26
CA GLN A 74 9.86 -22.01 5.57
C GLN A 74 9.18 -23.38 5.38
N PRO A 75 9.91 -24.51 5.47
CA PRO A 75 9.32 -25.84 5.41
C PRO A 75 8.66 -26.18 6.74
N LYS A 76 7.36 -26.48 6.69
CA LYS A 76 6.58 -27.02 7.80
C LYS A 76 6.92 -28.51 7.99
N PRO A 77 7.35 -28.97 9.18
CA PRO A 77 7.55 -30.41 9.41
C PRO A 77 6.21 -31.10 9.69
N ALA A 78 5.96 -32.21 8.99
CA ALA A 78 5.00 -33.25 9.40
C ALA A 78 5.70 -34.21 10.39
N PRO A 79 4.95 -34.90 11.28
CA PRO A 79 4.62 -36.29 10.96
C PRO A 79 3.29 -36.85 11.52
N GLN A 80 2.75 -37.79 10.73
CA GLN A 80 2.18 -39.11 11.08
C GLN A 80 0.77 -39.29 11.71
N GLU A 81 -0.01 -40.05 10.92
CA GLU A 81 -0.94 -41.16 11.23
C GLU A 81 -1.61 -41.27 12.61
N ARG A 82 -2.95 -41.34 12.60
CA ARG A 82 -3.70 -42.54 13.06
C ARG A 82 -5.19 -42.49 12.70
N SER A 83 -5.66 -43.67 12.32
CA SER A 83 -7.03 -44.14 12.09
C SER A 83 -8.07 -43.77 13.16
N GLY A 84 -9.33 -43.58 12.73
CA GLY A 84 -10.49 -44.17 13.41
C GLY A 84 -11.59 -43.24 13.95
N GLY A 85 -12.75 -43.24 13.27
CA GLY A 85 -14.09 -43.27 13.90
C GLY A 85 -14.86 -41.94 14.13
N PRO A 86 -16.22 -41.97 14.17
CA PRO A 86 -17.10 -40.83 13.88
C PRO A 86 -17.61 -40.03 15.12
N ALA A 87 -18.17 -38.85 14.82
CA ALA A 87 -18.77 -37.78 15.65
C ALA A 87 -19.73 -38.24 16.80
N PRO A 88 -20.01 -37.44 17.87
CA PRO A 88 -20.68 -36.13 17.80
C PRO A 88 -20.28 -35.04 18.85
N LEU A 89 -20.83 -33.85 18.61
CA LEU A 89 -20.70 -32.51 19.26
C LEU A 89 -21.00 -32.46 20.79
N PRO A 90 -21.12 -31.28 21.43
CA PRO A 90 -20.07 -30.35 21.86
C PRO A 90 -20.18 -30.10 23.39
N ARG A 91 -19.08 -30.20 24.14
CA ARG A 91 -19.09 -29.77 25.56
C ARG A 91 -17.84 -28.98 25.90
N HIS A 92 -18.07 -27.72 26.24
CA HIS A 92 -17.12 -26.79 26.84
C HIS A 92 -16.31 -27.49 27.95
N ARG A 93 -15.05 -27.80 27.67
CA ARG A 93 -14.08 -28.27 28.67
C ARG A 93 -12.94 -27.29 28.67
N ARG A 94 -12.79 -26.55 29.78
CA ARG A 94 -11.64 -25.69 30.07
C ARG A 94 -10.36 -26.45 29.78
N VAL A 95 -9.51 -25.88 28.93
CA VAL A 95 -8.13 -26.32 28.78
C VAL A 95 -7.28 -25.15 29.24
N PHE A 96 -6.50 -25.39 30.30
CA PHE A 96 -5.39 -24.54 30.70
C PHE A 96 -4.54 -24.24 29.46
N SER A 97 -4.46 -22.98 29.06
CA SER A 97 -3.45 -22.54 28.09
C SER A 97 -2.22 -22.18 28.89
N ASP A 98 -1.33 -23.15 29.02
CA ASP A 98 0.07 -22.92 29.31
C ASP A 98 0.82 -22.77 27.99
N GLU A 99 1.83 -21.90 27.99
CA GLU A 99 2.75 -21.57 26.89
C GLU A 99 2.26 -20.61 25.77
N GLY A 100 2.64 -19.33 25.92
CA GLY A 100 3.38 -18.64 24.86
C GLY A 100 2.60 -17.84 23.79
N GLY A 101 2.30 -16.57 24.11
CA GLY A 101 2.63 -15.43 23.24
C GLY A 101 1.94 -15.31 21.87
N LYS A 102 0.62 -15.49 21.78
CA LYS A 102 -0.14 -15.14 20.56
C LYS A 102 -1.25 -14.14 20.87
N LEU A 103 -1.10 -12.99 20.23
CA LEU A 103 -1.95 -11.81 20.24
C LEU A 103 -3.44 -12.18 20.37
N SER A 104 -4.09 -11.64 21.39
CA SER A 104 -5.53 -11.79 21.57
C SER A 104 -6.25 -11.35 20.28
N PRO A 105 -7.27 -12.10 19.79
CA PRO A 105 -8.03 -11.72 18.60
C PRO A 105 -8.79 -10.39 18.80
N PHE A 106 -9.00 -10.03 20.06
CA PHE A 106 -9.64 -8.80 20.47
C PHE A 106 -8.66 -7.95 21.26
N LEU A 107 -8.52 -6.71 20.81
CA LEU A 107 -7.81 -5.68 21.56
C LEU A 107 -8.64 -5.35 22.82
N PRO A 108 -7.99 -5.17 23.98
CA PRO A 108 -8.64 -4.65 25.18
C PRO A 108 -9.48 -3.40 24.87
N PRO A 109 -10.63 -3.22 25.52
CA PRO A 109 -11.54 -2.11 25.25
C PRO A 109 -10.86 -0.75 25.36
N GLU A 110 -9.83 -0.62 26.19
CA GLU A 110 -9.01 0.59 26.34
C GLU A 110 -8.20 0.92 25.08
N ILE A 111 -7.75 -0.10 24.33
CA ILE A 111 -7.03 0.08 23.07
C ILE A 111 -8.01 0.37 21.95
N PHE A 112 -9.16 -0.31 21.92
CA PHE A 112 -10.22 -0.03 20.94
C PHE A 112 -10.74 1.40 21.07
N GLN A 113 -10.93 1.87 22.30
CA GLN A 113 -11.32 3.25 22.57
C GLN A 113 -10.24 4.24 22.14
N LYS A 114 -8.95 3.97 22.42
CA LYS A 114 -7.83 4.81 21.96
C LYS A 114 -7.73 4.87 20.44
N LEU A 115 -7.95 3.74 19.76
CA LEU A 115 -7.96 3.69 18.30
C LEU A 115 -9.16 4.45 17.72
N GLN A 116 -10.36 4.29 18.29
CA GLN A 116 -11.51 5.11 17.89
C GLN A 116 -11.29 6.59 18.15
N ILE A 117 -10.68 6.98 19.26
CA ILE A 117 -10.37 8.38 19.56
C ILE A 117 -9.32 8.91 18.58
N ALA A 118 -8.27 8.14 18.28
CA ALA A 118 -7.24 8.51 17.32
C ALA A 118 -7.80 8.62 15.88
N GLU A 119 -8.70 7.69 15.50
CA GLU A 119 -9.41 7.71 14.22
C GLU A 119 -10.38 8.90 14.17
N ALA A 120 -11.14 9.16 15.23
CA ALA A 120 -12.02 10.32 15.35
C ALA A 120 -11.24 11.64 15.35
N GLN A 121 -10.03 11.69 15.91
CA GLN A 121 -9.15 12.86 15.82
C GLN A 121 -8.50 13.00 14.43
N SER A 122 -8.27 11.90 13.71
CA SER A 122 -7.84 11.95 12.31
C SER A 122 -8.94 12.40 11.36
N ALA A 123 -10.21 12.10 11.68
CA ALA A 123 -11.39 12.66 11.02
C ALA A 123 -11.60 14.16 11.32
N ARG A 124 -10.91 14.70 12.34
CA ARG A 124 -10.83 16.15 12.61
C ARG A 124 -9.71 16.86 11.85
N LYS A 125 -8.99 16.16 10.95
CA LYS A 125 -8.39 16.89 9.82
C LYS A 125 -9.56 17.34 8.98
N GLU A 126 -10.10 18.50 9.34
CA GLU A 126 -11.16 19.18 8.61
C GLU A 126 -10.61 19.41 7.20
N LEU A 127 -10.95 18.49 6.30
CA LEU A 127 -10.61 18.61 4.90
C LEU A 127 -11.29 19.87 4.39
N THR A 128 -10.60 20.61 3.52
CA THR A 128 -11.27 21.74 2.87
C THR A 128 -12.49 21.19 2.11
N PRO A 129 -13.56 21.98 1.94
CA PRO A 129 -14.72 21.51 1.18
C PRO A 129 -14.35 20.98 -0.22
N LEU A 130 -13.31 21.52 -0.86
CA LEU A 130 -12.79 21.03 -2.13
C LEU A 130 -12.02 19.71 -2.02
N GLU A 131 -11.24 19.51 -0.96
CA GLU A 131 -10.58 18.23 -0.69
C GLU A 131 -11.59 17.12 -0.38
N GLU A 132 -12.65 17.44 0.37
CA GLU A 132 -13.76 16.51 0.64
C GLU A 132 -14.43 16.07 -0.68
N ALA A 133 -14.75 17.04 -1.56
CA ALA A 133 -15.31 16.74 -2.87
C ALA A 133 -14.36 15.94 -3.76
N SER A 134 -13.05 16.18 -3.70
CA SER A 134 -12.04 15.40 -4.43
C SER A 134 -12.04 13.93 -4.01
N LEU A 135 -12.04 13.65 -2.70
CA LEU A 135 -12.12 12.29 -2.16
C LEU A 135 -13.43 11.60 -2.60
N GLN A 136 -14.56 12.31 -2.51
CA GLN A 136 -15.85 11.81 -2.97
C GLN A 136 -15.82 11.49 -4.47
N ASN A 137 -15.23 12.36 -5.29
CA ASN A 137 -15.09 12.16 -6.73
C ASN A 137 -14.18 10.96 -7.06
N GLN A 138 -13.11 10.74 -6.30
CA GLN A 138 -12.28 9.55 -6.43
C GLN A 138 -13.09 8.27 -6.14
N LYS A 139 -13.91 8.28 -5.08
CA LYS A 139 -14.80 7.16 -4.75
C LYS A 139 -15.85 6.94 -5.84
N LEU A 140 -16.44 7.99 -6.38
CA LEU A 140 -17.40 7.91 -7.49
C LEU A 140 -16.77 7.32 -8.74
N LYS A 141 -15.55 7.76 -9.09
CA LYS A 141 -14.80 7.23 -10.23
C LYS A 141 -14.49 5.74 -10.04
N ALA A 142 -14.01 5.34 -8.87
CA ALA A 142 -13.75 3.93 -8.57
C ALA A 142 -15.03 3.08 -8.65
N ALA A 143 -16.16 3.58 -8.14
CA ALA A 143 -17.43 2.89 -8.24
C ALA A 143 -17.95 2.80 -9.69
N TYR A 144 -17.74 3.83 -10.50
CA TYR A 144 -18.04 3.81 -11.93
C TYR A 144 -17.20 2.77 -12.66
N GLU A 145 -15.89 2.75 -12.45
CA GLU A 145 -14.96 1.78 -13.06
C GLU A 145 -15.38 0.34 -12.71
N ALA A 146 -15.72 0.08 -11.44
CA ALA A 146 -16.21 -1.22 -11.00
C ALA A 146 -17.52 -1.63 -11.68
N ARG A 147 -18.44 -0.70 -11.95
CA ARG A 147 -19.69 -0.99 -12.68
C ARG A 147 -19.43 -1.22 -14.16
N VAL A 148 -18.60 -0.39 -14.79
CA VAL A 148 -18.25 -0.53 -16.21
C VAL A 148 -17.51 -1.85 -16.48
N ALA A 149 -16.63 -2.29 -15.56
CA ALA A 149 -15.93 -3.57 -15.67
C ALA A 149 -16.88 -4.78 -15.63
N ARG A 150 -18.04 -4.65 -15.00
CA ARG A 150 -19.08 -5.70 -14.94
C ARG A 150 -20.08 -5.62 -16.08
N LEU A 151 -20.04 -4.53 -16.85
CA LEU A 151 -20.98 -4.27 -17.94
C LEU A 151 -20.58 -5.08 -19.18
N ASN A 152 -21.57 -5.64 -19.88
CA ASN A 152 -21.29 -6.33 -21.13
C ASN A 152 -20.96 -5.32 -22.24
N PRO A 153 -20.04 -5.62 -23.16
CA PRO A 153 -19.69 -4.72 -24.27
C PRO A 153 -20.87 -4.43 -25.22
N SER A 154 -21.90 -5.28 -25.21
CA SER A 154 -23.15 -5.05 -25.95
C SER A 154 -24.05 -3.97 -25.33
N GLN A 155 -23.83 -3.58 -24.07
CA GLN A 155 -24.66 -2.63 -23.32
C GLN A 155 -24.18 -1.18 -23.47
N ALA A 156 -23.95 -0.74 -24.71
CA ALA A 156 -23.37 0.59 -25.01
C ALA A 156 -24.19 1.75 -24.41
N LEU A 157 -25.52 1.71 -24.48
CA LEU A 157 -26.40 2.75 -23.93
C LEU A 157 -26.25 2.90 -22.40
N GLN A 158 -26.10 1.78 -21.69
CA GLN A 158 -25.91 1.81 -20.23
C GLN A 158 -24.55 2.40 -19.87
N LYS A 159 -23.48 2.06 -20.62
CA LYS A 159 -22.16 2.68 -20.45
C LYS A 159 -22.23 4.20 -20.64
N THR A 160 -22.91 4.67 -21.68
CA THR A 160 -23.08 6.11 -21.94
C THR A 160 -23.86 6.79 -20.81
N SER A 161 -24.98 6.20 -20.37
CA SER A 161 -25.77 6.71 -19.25
C SER A 161 -24.96 6.82 -17.95
N LEU A 162 -24.19 5.78 -17.60
CA LEU A 162 -23.31 5.78 -16.44
C LEU A 162 -22.21 6.84 -16.53
N THR A 163 -21.69 7.09 -17.74
CA THR A 163 -20.62 8.06 -17.98
C THR A 163 -21.13 9.49 -17.79
N LEU A 164 -22.27 9.82 -18.38
CA LEU A 164 -22.92 11.13 -18.20
C LEU A 164 -23.33 11.34 -16.74
N SER A 165 -23.82 10.30 -16.07
CA SER A 165 -24.20 10.37 -14.65
C SER A 165 -23.00 10.67 -13.76
N LEU A 166 -21.85 10.01 -13.99
CA LEU A 166 -20.61 10.28 -13.27
C LEU A 166 -20.17 11.74 -13.46
N GLN A 167 -20.14 12.22 -14.70
CA GLN A 167 -19.73 13.60 -15.01
C GLN A 167 -20.61 14.63 -14.31
N ARG A 168 -21.94 14.44 -14.37
CA ARG A 168 -22.90 15.31 -13.67
C ARG A 168 -22.60 15.36 -12.17
N GLN A 169 -22.44 14.20 -11.53
CA GLN A 169 -22.23 14.12 -10.10
C GLN A 169 -20.89 14.70 -9.65
N MET A 170 -19.82 14.47 -10.43
CA MET A 170 -18.51 15.07 -10.15
C MET A 170 -18.55 16.60 -10.23
N MET A 171 -19.22 17.13 -11.25
CA MET A 171 -19.40 18.57 -11.41
C MET A 171 -20.26 19.16 -10.29
N GLU A 172 -21.36 18.50 -9.92
CA GLU A 172 -22.23 18.90 -8.82
C GLU A 172 -21.44 19.01 -7.50
N ASN A 173 -20.63 18.00 -7.18
CA ASN A 173 -19.76 18.00 -6.01
C ASN A 173 -18.78 19.19 -6.00
N LEU A 174 -18.16 19.48 -7.14
CA LEU A 174 -17.22 20.60 -7.26
C LEU A 174 -17.89 21.96 -7.09
N VAL A 175 -19.07 22.16 -7.69
CA VAL A 175 -19.82 23.41 -7.56
C VAL A 175 -20.25 23.65 -6.12
N ILE A 176 -20.75 22.61 -5.44
CA ILE A 176 -21.15 22.70 -4.03
C ILE A 176 -19.95 23.00 -3.14
N ALA A 177 -18.84 22.29 -3.33
CA ALA A 177 -17.62 22.51 -2.57
C ALA A 177 -17.08 23.93 -2.74
N LYS A 178 -17.03 24.42 -3.98
CA LYS A 178 -16.57 25.78 -4.27
C LYS A 178 -17.45 26.83 -3.59
N ALA A 179 -18.77 26.67 -3.65
CA ALA A 179 -19.70 27.56 -2.96
C ALA A 179 -19.47 27.56 -1.43
N ARG A 180 -19.19 26.39 -0.84
CA ARG A 180 -18.84 26.28 0.59
C ARG A 180 -17.53 26.97 0.91
N GLU A 181 -16.49 26.82 0.08
CA GLU A 181 -15.22 27.52 0.28
C GLU A 181 -15.37 29.03 0.23
N GLU A 182 -16.13 29.54 -0.75
CA GLU A 182 -16.43 30.97 -0.85
C GLU A 182 -17.09 31.47 0.44
N THR A 183 -18.06 30.75 1.01
CA THR A 183 -18.71 31.13 2.29
C THR A 183 -17.81 31.09 3.52
N VAL A 184 -16.75 30.27 3.52
CA VAL A 184 -15.78 30.18 4.63
C VAL A 184 -14.68 31.25 4.50
N SER A 185 -14.53 31.85 3.32
CA SER A 185 -13.53 32.87 3.02
C SER A 185 -13.97 34.34 3.25
N PHE A 186 -15.21 34.56 3.70
CA PHE A 186 -15.76 35.87 4.08
C PHE A 186 -15.77 36.05 5.61
#